data_AF-A0A963MK46-F1
#
_entry.id   AF-A0A963MK46-F1
#
_cell.length_a   1.000
_cell.length_b   1.000
_cell.length_c   1.000
_cell.angle_alpha   90.00
_cell.angle_beta   90.00
_cell.angle_gamma   90.00
#
_symmetry.space_group_name_H-M   'P 1'
#
loop_
_entity.id
_entity.type
_entity.pdbx_description
1 polymer ?
#
loop_
_entity_poly.entity_id
_entity_poly.type
_entity_poly.pdbx_seq_one_letter_code
_entity_poly.pdbx_strand_id
1 'polypeptide(L)'
;TLFCHSLEADADGKVVHYRLRMPDQKREAVRRLKELRFTVVAAGDSYNDTAMLGEAHAGILFRPPRKVIDEFPQYPVTQSYGDLRAEIDKAFAAVAAA
;
A
#
# COMPACT_ATOMS: atom_id res chain seq x y z
N THR A 1 -13.52 -5.96 2.08
CA THR A 1 -13.63 -4.72 2.89
C THR A 1 -12.67 -3.68 2.36
N LEU A 2 -13.09 -2.41 2.26
CA LEU A 2 -12.26 -1.30 1.79
C LEU A 2 -12.08 -0.27 2.92
N PHE A 3 -10.83 0.16 3.15
CA PHE A 3 -10.44 1.05 4.22
C PHE A 3 -10.04 2.42 3.67
N CYS A 4 -11.03 3.25 3.34
CA CYS A 4 -10.86 4.52 2.63
C CYS A 4 -11.49 5.72 3.35
N HIS A 5 -11.25 6.90 2.79
CA HIS A 5 -12.04 8.09 3.05
C HIS A 5 -13.49 7.88 2.62
N SER A 6 -14.41 8.62 3.25
CA SER A 6 -15.83 8.60 2.87
C SER A 6 -16.18 9.86 2.10
N LEU A 7 -17.11 9.72 1.15
CA LEU A 7 -17.72 10.84 0.45
C LEU A 7 -19.07 11.16 1.09
N GLU A 8 -19.42 12.44 1.11
CA GLU A 8 -20.76 12.89 1.48
C GLU A 8 -21.51 13.29 0.22
N ALA A 9 -22.75 12.82 0.10
CA ALA A 9 -23.64 13.17 -0.99
C ALA A 9 -24.85 13.94 -0.46
N ASP A 10 -25.34 14.89 -1.26
CA ASP A 10 -26.62 15.56 -1.01
C ASP A 10 -27.82 14.66 -1.36
N ALA A 11 -29.04 15.19 -1.21
CA ALA A 11 -30.28 14.47 -1.50
C ALA A 11 -30.43 14.08 -2.98
N ASP A 12 -29.74 14.78 -3.89
CA ASP A 12 -29.73 14.49 -5.33
C ASP A 12 -28.60 13.51 -5.71
N GLY A 13 -27.83 13.03 -4.73
CA GLY A 13 -26.74 12.09 -4.92
C GLY A 13 -25.44 12.72 -5.42
N LYS A 14 -25.29 14.05 -5.36
CA LYS A 14 -24.05 14.73 -5.77
C LYS A 14 -23.05 14.74 -4.63
N VAL A 15 -21.78 14.48 -4.94
CA VAL A 15 -20.68 14.57 -3.97
C VAL A 15 -20.48 16.03 -3.58
N VAL A 16 -20.73 16.34 -2.31
CA VAL A 16 -20.60 17.70 -1.74
C VAL A 16 -19.41 17.83 -0.80
N HIS A 17 -18.92 16.72 -0.25
CA HIS A 17 -17.78 16.73 0.66
C HIS A 17 -17.05 15.39 0.72
N TYR A 18 -15.90 15.37 1.38
CA TYR A 18 -15.17 14.15 1.74
C TYR A 18 -14.70 14.24 3.19
N ARG A 19 -14.67 13.09 3.88
CA ARG A 19 -14.08 12.99 5.22
C ARG A 19 -12.87 12.09 5.18
N LEU A 20 -11.74 12.64 5.63
CA LEU A 20 -10.56 11.86 5.91
C LEU A 20 -10.85 10.90 7.06
N ARG A 21 -10.45 9.63 6.89
CA ARG A 21 -10.73 8.59 7.86
C ARG A 21 -9.84 8.72 9.10
N MET A 22 -8.54 8.91 8.87
CA MET A 22 -7.53 9.17 9.90
C MET A 22 -6.20 9.62 9.26
N PRO A 23 -5.29 10.25 10.02
CA PRO A 23 -3.90 10.47 9.61
C PRO A 23 -3.18 9.13 9.34
N ASP A 24 -2.22 9.12 8.41
CA ASP A 24 -1.38 7.95 8.06
C ASP A 24 -2.13 6.63 7.85
N GLN A 25 -3.36 6.72 7.33
CA GLN A 25 -4.30 5.60 7.29
C GLN A 25 -3.77 4.30 6.65
N LYS A 26 -2.86 4.39 5.67
CA LYS A 26 -2.29 3.22 4.98
C LYS A 26 -1.29 2.50 5.89
N ARG A 27 -0.41 3.26 6.55
CA ARG A 27 0.54 2.74 7.54
C ARG A 27 -0.19 2.10 8.72
N GLU A 28 -1.19 2.80 9.28
CA GLU A 28 -1.95 2.28 10.41
C GLU A 28 -2.72 0.99 10.05
N ALA A 29 -3.28 0.88 8.85
CA ALA A 29 -3.90 -0.36 8.40
C ALA A 29 -2.91 -1.55 8.40
N VAL A 30 -1.71 -1.36 7.84
CA VAL A 30 -0.66 -2.40 7.84
C VAL A 30 -0.25 -2.75 9.27
N ARG A 31 -0.01 -1.74 10.12
CA ARG A 31 0.36 -1.94 11.52
C ARG A 31 -0.66 -2.80 12.28
N ARG A 32 -1.97 -2.50 12.16
CA ARG A 32 -3.01 -3.28 12.86
C ARG A 32 -3.15 -4.69 12.33
N LEU A 33 -2.95 -4.90 11.03
CA LEU A 33 -2.90 -6.25 10.46
C LEU A 33 -1.73 -7.06 11.05
N LYS A 34 -0.56 -6.42 11.21
CA LYS A 34 0.61 -7.05 11.85
C LYS A 34 0.36 -7.38 13.33
N GLU A 35 -0.30 -6.50 14.07
CA GLU A 35 -0.70 -6.75 15.48
C GLU A 35 -1.62 -7.98 15.61
N LEU A 36 -2.44 -8.24 14.59
CA LEU A 36 -3.27 -9.44 14.47
C LEU A 36 -2.51 -10.67 13.95
N ARG A 37 -1.17 -10.60 13.87
CA ARG A 37 -0.27 -11.67 13.41
C ARG A 37 -0.42 -12.05 11.93
N PHE A 38 -0.90 -11.14 11.09
CA PHE A 38 -0.85 -11.34 9.64
C PHE A 38 0.53 -10.99 9.07
N THR A 39 1.01 -11.79 8.12
CA THR A 39 2.06 -11.36 7.20
C THR A 39 1.47 -10.40 6.17
N VAL A 40 2.14 -9.27 5.96
CA VAL A 40 1.66 -8.19 5.08
C VAL A 40 2.73 -7.86 4.06
N VAL A 41 2.38 -8.03 2.78
CA VAL A 41 3.12 -7.53 1.63
C VAL A 41 2.33 -6.37 1.05
N ALA A 42 2.99 -5.22 0.85
CA ALA A 42 2.35 -4.01 0.36
C ALA A 42 2.92 -3.61 -1.00
N ALA A 43 2.05 -3.11 -1.88
CA ALA A 43 2.44 -2.55 -3.17
C ALA A 43 1.86 -1.14 -3.31
N GLY A 44 2.64 -0.22 -3.90
CA GLY A 44 2.25 1.16 -4.13
C GLY A 44 3.05 1.77 -5.28
N ASP A 45 2.68 2.96 -5.72
CA ASP A 45 3.27 3.59 -6.90
C ASP A 45 3.84 4.99 -6.60
N SER A 46 3.51 5.57 -5.44
CA SER A 46 3.77 6.97 -5.17
C SER A 46 4.34 7.25 -3.79
N TYR A 47 4.74 8.50 -3.55
CA TYR A 47 5.21 8.97 -2.24
C TYR A 47 4.23 8.71 -1.10
N ASN A 48 2.92 8.77 -1.36
CA ASN A 48 1.90 8.59 -0.32
C ASN A 48 1.79 7.11 0.16
N ASP A 49 2.47 6.19 -0.52
CA ASP A 49 2.54 4.77 -0.17
C ASP A 49 3.78 4.43 0.67
N THR A 50 4.82 5.26 0.64
CA THR A 50 6.14 4.94 1.22
C THR A 50 6.08 4.54 2.69
N ALA A 51 5.25 5.21 3.49
CA ALA A 51 5.04 4.87 4.91
C ALA A 51 4.32 3.53 5.11
N MET A 52 3.43 3.13 4.18
CA MET A 52 2.79 1.81 4.16
C MET A 52 3.79 0.73 3.75
N LEU A 53 4.58 0.99 2.71
CA LEU A 53 5.61 0.07 2.21
C LEU A 53 6.66 -0.23 3.28
N GLY A 54 7.10 0.80 4.02
CA GLY A 54 8.09 0.65 5.09
C GLY A 54 7.55 -0.01 6.36
N GLU A 55 6.24 0.01 6.61
CA GLU A 55 5.63 -0.68 7.74
C GLU A 55 5.33 -2.16 7.43
N ALA A 56 5.18 -2.53 6.16
CA ALA A 56 4.93 -3.90 5.73
C ALA A 56 6.12 -4.83 5.98
N HIS A 57 5.90 -6.15 5.94
CA HIS A 57 7.02 -7.11 5.99
C HIS A 57 7.83 -7.08 4.68
N ALA A 58 7.18 -6.73 3.57
CA ALA A 58 7.82 -6.43 2.30
C ALA A 58 7.03 -5.34 1.56
N GLY A 59 7.75 -4.38 0.96
CA GLY A 59 7.19 -3.33 0.13
C GLY A 59 7.63 -3.49 -1.33
N ILE A 60 6.73 -3.24 -2.27
CA ILE A 60 6.97 -3.33 -3.72
C ILE A 60 6.50 -2.01 -4.37
N LEU A 61 7.29 -1.47 -5.29
CA LEU A 61 6.84 -0.38 -6.15
C LEU A 61 6.24 -0.94 -7.45
N PHE A 62 4.99 -0.59 -7.74
CA PHE A 62 4.30 -1.00 -8.97
C PHE A 62 4.04 0.21 -9.86
N ARG A 63 4.69 0.25 -11.03
CA ARG A 63 4.61 1.37 -12.00
C ARG A 63 4.86 2.77 -11.39
N PRO A 64 5.89 2.95 -10.55
CA PRO A 64 6.15 4.25 -9.92
C PRO A 64 6.75 5.27 -10.91
N PRO A 65 6.63 6.58 -10.63
CA PRO A 65 7.43 7.60 -11.28
C PRO A 65 8.93 7.40 -11.01
N ARG A 66 9.78 7.80 -11.96
CA ARG A 66 11.23 7.65 -11.86
C ARG A 66 11.83 8.21 -10.56
N LYS A 67 11.37 9.38 -10.14
CA LYS A 67 11.84 10.04 -8.91
C LYS A 67 11.60 9.20 -7.64
N VAL A 68 10.47 8.49 -7.57
CA VAL A 68 10.17 7.58 -6.45
C VAL A 68 11.12 6.38 -6.45
N ILE A 69 11.46 5.85 -7.64
CA ILE A 69 12.45 4.76 -7.75
C ILE A 69 13.81 5.22 -7.23
N ASP A 70 14.26 6.40 -7.66
CA ASP A 70 15.58 6.93 -7.32
C ASP A 70 15.72 7.21 -5.81
N GLU A 71 14.65 7.67 -5.14
CA GLU A 71 14.65 7.97 -3.70
C GLU A 71 14.36 6.75 -2.80
N PHE A 72 13.73 5.69 -3.33
CA PHE A 72 13.41 4.47 -2.58
C PHE A 72 13.94 3.19 -3.26
N PRO A 73 15.27 3.08 -3.48
CA PRO A 73 15.88 1.97 -4.20
C PRO A 73 15.77 0.62 -3.48
N GLN A 74 15.38 0.60 -2.19
CA GLN A 74 15.19 -0.61 -1.42
C GLN A 74 13.97 -1.45 -1.85
N TYR A 75 13.02 -0.87 -2.59
CA TYR A 75 11.82 -1.58 -3.05
C TYR A 75 12.01 -2.12 -4.46
N PRO A 76 11.72 -3.42 -4.73
CA PRO A 76 11.68 -3.93 -6.09
C PRO A 76 10.63 -3.17 -6.92
N VAL A 77 10.95 -2.90 -8.17
CA VAL A 77 10.07 -2.19 -9.11
C VAL A 77 9.49 -3.17 -10.11
N THR A 78 8.17 -3.16 -10.26
CA THR A 78 7.43 -4.01 -11.21
C THR A 78 6.61 -3.15 -12.17
N GLN A 79 6.49 -3.58 -13.44
CA GLN A 79 5.81 -2.81 -14.50
C GLN A 79 4.60 -3.55 -15.10
N SER A 80 4.48 -4.85 -14.85
CA SER A 80 3.32 -5.65 -15.22
C SER A 80 2.69 -6.33 -14.01
N TYR A 81 1.42 -6.70 -14.13
CA TYR A 81 0.75 -7.47 -13.08
C TYR A 81 1.37 -8.86 -12.87
N GLY A 82 1.96 -9.44 -13.93
CA GLY A 82 2.71 -10.69 -13.82
C GLY A 82 3.94 -10.55 -12.94
N ASP A 83 4.74 -9.49 -13.17
CA ASP A 83 5.92 -9.20 -12.35
C ASP A 83 5.51 -8.88 -10.90
N LEU A 84 4.45 -8.10 -10.72
CA LEU A 84 3.92 -7.78 -9.39
C LEU A 84 3.52 -9.06 -8.65
N ARG A 85 2.81 -9.97 -9.32
CA ARG A 85 2.43 -11.26 -8.72
C ARG A 85 3.65 -12.08 -8.32
N ALA A 86 4.66 -12.17 -9.20
CA ALA A 86 5.88 -12.91 -8.92
C ALA A 86 6.64 -12.34 -7.71
N GLU A 87 6.76 -11.01 -7.60
CA GLU A 87 7.41 -10.38 -6.45
C GLU A 87 6.59 -10.52 -5.16
N ILE A 88 5.25 -10.55 -5.22
CA ILE A 88 4.41 -10.86 -4.06
C ILE A 88 4.68 -12.30 -3.57
N ASP A 89 4.70 -13.28 -4.46
CA ASP A 89 4.94 -14.69 -4.10
C ASP A 89 6.34 -14.86 -3.48
N LYS A 90 7.36 -14.22 -4.06
CA LYS A 90 8.73 -14.19 -3.55
C LYS A 90 8.81 -13.53 -2.16
N ALA A 91 8.11 -12.42 -1.96
CA ALA A 91 8.08 -11.73 -0.68
C ALA A 91 7.49 -12.60 0.44
N PHE A 92 6.37 -13.29 0.19
CA PHE A 92 5.79 -14.21 1.17
C PHE A 92 6.70 -15.40 1.46
N ALA A 93 7.36 -15.97 0.45
CA ALA A 93 8.33 -17.04 0.64
C ALA A 93 9.52 -16.59 1.51
N ALA A 94 10.03 -15.38 1.30
CA ALA A 94 11.12 -14.83 2.10
C ALA A 94 10.73 -14.58 3.56
N VAL A 95 9.53 -14.04 3.81
CA VAL A 95 9.06 -13.79 5.18
C VAL A 95 8.78 -15.08 5.95
N ALA A 96 8.28 -16.13 5.28
CA ALA A 96 8.06 -17.43 5.92
C ALA A 96 9.35 -18.15 6.33
N ALA A 97 10.49 -17.79 5.72
CA ALA A 97 11.80 -18.35 6.01
C ALA A 97 12.58 -17.59 7.12
N ALA A 98 12.05 -16.45 7.59
CA ALA A 98 12.65 -15.59 8.62
C ALA A 98 12.04 -15.86 10.00
#